data_AF-A0A845ZCW2-F1
#
_entry.id   AF-A0A845ZCW2-F1
#
_cell.length_a   1.000
_cell.length_b   1.000
_cell.length_c   1.000
_cell.angle_alpha   90.00
_cell.angle_beta   90.00
_cell.angle_gamma   90.00
#
_symmetry.space_group_name_H-M   'P 1'
#
loop_
_entity.id
_entity.type
_entity.pdbx_description
1 polymer ?
#
loop_
_entity_poly.entity_id
_entity_poly.type
_entity_poly.pdbx_seq_one_letter_code
_entity_poly.pdbx_strand_id
1 'polypeptide(L)'
;DPAGYAATQNNLGTAYWHLADQLKEEYGAKAEYFKQCITAYENALAIAGYQPHPSDQVSNHNRSPVPVNFDIIATYNNLGLVNFQLATHPQFSLSKGSKLTHLEAALHQHVQACMGTVEQPETYQISLNYLIHTIRAFSRENGPAGQSFALSKVPGQLLPEILHRL
;
A
#
# COMPACT_ATOMS: atom_id res chain seq x y z
N ASP A 1 10.84 20.46 -12.31
CA ASP A 1 10.78 19.18 -13.02
C ASP A 1 9.86 18.23 -12.25
N PRO A 2 8.72 17.79 -12.83
CA PRO A 2 7.79 16.86 -12.18
C PRO A 2 8.41 15.50 -11.83
N ALA A 3 9.29 14.96 -12.68
CA ALA A 3 9.92 13.66 -12.43
C ALA A 3 10.85 13.72 -11.20
N GLY A 4 11.73 14.73 -11.14
CA GLY A 4 12.56 14.97 -9.95
C GLY A 4 11.76 15.25 -8.68
N TYR A 5 10.60 15.91 -8.78
CA TYR A 5 9.74 16.15 -7.62
C TYR A 5 9.08 14.86 -7.12
N ALA A 6 8.59 14.00 -8.02
CA ALA A 6 8.06 12.68 -7.67
C ALA A 6 9.13 11.81 -6.99
N ALA A 7 10.35 11.79 -7.52
CA ALA A 7 11.48 11.06 -6.92
C ALA A 7 11.83 11.59 -5.52
N THR A 8 11.77 12.91 -5.32
CA THR A 8 11.99 13.53 -4.01
C THR A 8 10.93 13.09 -3.00
N GLN A 9 9.66 13.06 -3.40
CA GLN A 9 8.56 12.58 -2.56
C GLN A 9 8.71 11.09 -2.23
N ASN A 10 9.11 10.26 -3.20
CA ASN A 10 9.38 8.83 -2.94
C ASN A 10 10.51 8.64 -1.91
N ASN A 11 11.61 9.37 -2.07
CA ASN A 11 12.73 9.32 -1.14
C ASN A 11 12.34 9.83 0.26
N LEU A 12 11.47 10.85 0.32
CA LEU A 12 10.93 11.37 1.58
C LEU A 12 10.08 10.32 2.30
N GLY A 13 9.24 9.56 1.55
CA GLY A 13 8.48 8.44 2.10
C GLY A 13 9.39 7.39 2.74
N THR A 14 10.44 6.99 2.02
CA THR A 14 11.45 6.07 2.54
C THR A 14 12.17 6.65 3.77
N ALA A 15 12.53 7.93 3.78
CA ALA A 15 13.17 8.55 4.94
C ALA A 15 12.26 8.52 6.19
N TYR A 16 10.98 8.83 6.03
CA TYR A 16 10.01 8.74 7.13
C TYR A 16 9.81 7.31 7.63
N TRP A 17 9.80 6.33 6.74
CA TRP A 17 9.79 4.92 7.13
C TRP A 17 10.97 4.60 8.05
N HIS A 18 12.17 4.95 7.62
CA HIS A 18 13.38 4.65 8.39
C HIS A 18 13.37 5.34 9.75
N LEU A 19 12.91 6.60 9.82
CA LEU A 19 12.73 7.31 11.10
C LEU A 19 11.75 6.58 12.02
N ALA A 20 10.62 6.11 11.49
CA ALA A 20 9.65 5.32 12.26
C ALA A 20 10.25 3.99 12.77
N ASP A 21 11.08 3.34 11.96
CA ASP A 21 11.70 2.06 12.32
C ASP A 21 12.70 2.21 13.48
N GLN A 22 13.39 3.34 13.57
CA GLN A 22 14.29 3.63 14.70
C GLN A 22 13.55 3.83 16.04
N LEU A 23 12.25 4.16 16.00
CA LEU A 23 11.45 4.32 17.22
C LEU A 23 11.00 2.95 17.75
N LYS A 24 11.47 2.62 18.96
CA LYS A 24 11.18 1.34 19.62
C LYS A 24 9.86 1.36 20.41
N GLU A 25 9.71 2.32 21.31
CA GLU A 25 8.56 2.40 22.24
C GLU A 25 7.78 3.72 22.12
N GLU A 26 8.23 4.63 21.25
CA GLU A 26 7.57 5.90 20.96
C GLU A 26 6.46 5.73 19.90
N TYR A 27 5.46 4.91 20.22
CA TYR A 27 4.45 4.46 19.25
C TYR A 27 3.61 5.60 18.66
N GLY A 28 3.38 6.68 19.41
CA GLY A 28 2.69 7.87 18.88
C GLY A 28 3.49 8.56 17.77
N ALA A 29 4.79 8.78 18.00
CA ALA A 29 5.69 9.38 17.01
C ALA A 29 5.91 8.42 15.82
N LYS A 30 5.99 7.11 16.07
CA LYS A 30 6.09 6.08 15.02
C LYS A 30 4.89 6.11 14.08
N ALA A 31 3.68 6.14 14.64
CA ALA A 31 2.46 6.24 13.84
C ALA A 31 2.41 7.55 13.03
N GLU A 32 2.92 8.65 13.58
CA GLU A 32 2.97 9.93 12.86
C GLU A 32 3.95 9.90 11.69
N TYR A 33 5.15 9.34 11.86
CA TYR A 33 6.07 9.14 10.74
C TYR A 33 5.50 8.19 9.68
N PHE A 34 4.75 7.15 10.07
CA PHE A 34 4.06 6.31 9.10
C PHE A 34 2.99 7.06 8.29
N LYS A 35 2.24 8.00 8.90
CA LYS A 35 1.32 8.87 8.14
C LYS A 35 2.08 9.77 7.16
N GLN A 36 3.20 10.36 7.58
CA GLN A 36 4.03 11.18 6.71
C GLN A 36 4.64 10.37 5.55
N CYS A 37 5.05 9.12 5.83
CA CYS A 37 5.48 8.14 4.84
C CYS A 37 4.38 7.86 3.79
N ILE A 38 3.15 7.58 4.24
CA ILE A 38 1.98 7.38 3.38
C ILE A 38 1.78 8.60 2.46
N THR A 39 1.66 9.80 3.05
CA THR A 39 1.43 11.03 2.27
C THR A 39 2.52 11.28 1.23
N ALA A 40 3.79 11.02 1.57
CA ALA A 40 4.90 11.22 0.64
C ALA A 40 4.86 10.23 -0.53
N TYR A 41 4.58 8.95 -0.29
CA TYR A 41 4.42 7.97 -1.37
C TYR A 41 3.19 8.23 -2.24
N GLU A 42 2.06 8.64 -1.63
CA GLU A 42 0.85 9.03 -2.38
C GLU A 42 1.13 10.21 -3.31
N ASN A 43 1.85 11.23 -2.82
CA ASN A 43 2.27 12.37 -3.62
C ASN A 43 3.20 11.94 -4.77
N ALA A 44 4.17 11.05 -4.50
CA ALA A 44 5.08 10.54 -5.53
C ALA A 44 4.31 9.88 -6.69
N LEU A 45 3.36 9.00 -6.37
CA LEU A 45 2.50 8.32 -7.34
C LEU A 45 1.61 9.32 -8.11
N ALA A 46 0.96 10.25 -7.40
CA ALA A 46 0.08 11.24 -8.02
C ALA A 46 0.82 12.16 -9.00
N ILE A 47 2.02 12.62 -8.64
CA ILE A 47 2.87 13.46 -9.52
C ILE A 47 3.33 12.65 -10.74
N ALA A 48 3.66 11.37 -10.54
CA ALA A 48 4.03 10.46 -11.62
C ALA A 48 2.85 10.07 -12.54
N GLY A 49 1.62 10.46 -12.20
CA GLY A 49 0.42 10.21 -13.01
C GLY A 49 -0.29 8.89 -12.68
N TYR A 50 0.00 8.30 -11.53
CA TYR A 50 -0.64 7.08 -11.04
C TYR A 50 -1.71 7.40 -9.99
N GLN A 51 -2.57 6.42 -9.72
CA GLN A 51 -3.67 6.56 -8.76
C GLN A 51 -3.24 6.03 -7.38
N PRO A 52 -3.01 6.90 -6.38
CA PRO A 52 -2.57 6.47 -5.05
C PRO A 52 -3.73 5.96 -4.17
N HIS A 53 -4.97 6.44 -4.34
CA HIS A 53 -6.09 6.02 -3.49
C HIS A 53 -7.20 5.31 -4.30
N PRO A 54 -7.79 4.20 -3.80
CA PRO A 54 -8.86 3.48 -4.51
C PRO A 54 -10.12 4.32 -4.79
N SER A 55 -10.37 5.36 -3.99
CA SER A 55 -11.50 6.28 -4.17
C SER A 55 -11.21 7.49 -5.04
N ASP A 56 -9.97 7.69 -5.47
CA ASP A 56 -9.65 8.76 -6.41
C ASP A 56 -10.40 8.48 -7.70
N GLN A 57 -11.38 9.32 -8.02
CA GLN A 57 -12.11 9.16 -9.26
C GLN A 57 -11.16 9.29 -10.46
N VAL A 58 -11.55 8.61 -11.52
CA VAL A 58 -11.09 8.54 -12.92
C VAL A 58 -10.78 9.91 -13.57
N SER A 59 -10.71 11.03 -12.83
CA SER A 59 -10.44 12.38 -13.33
C SER A 59 -9.09 12.54 -14.04
N ASN A 60 -8.16 11.59 -13.90
CA ASN A 60 -6.83 11.61 -14.53
C ASN A 60 -6.66 10.62 -15.71
N HIS A 61 -7.74 10.09 -16.31
CA HIS A 61 -7.63 9.21 -17.49
C HIS A 61 -6.98 9.86 -18.73
N ASN A 62 -6.65 11.16 -18.66
CA ASN A 62 -5.98 11.91 -19.72
C ASN A 62 -4.54 12.36 -19.39
N ARG A 63 -3.96 11.95 -18.25
CA ARG A 63 -2.54 12.20 -17.97
C ARG A 63 -1.73 10.95 -18.31
N SER A 64 -0.91 11.04 -19.35
CA SER A 64 0.13 10.04 -19.58
C SER A 64 1.08 10.02 -18.37
N PRO A 65 1.50 8.84 -17.89
CA PRO A 65 2.47 8.72 -16.82
C PRO A 65 3.72 9.54 -17.12
N VAL A 66 4.22 10.26 -16.12
CA VAL A 66 5.50 10.98 -16.23
C VAL A 66 6.61 9.94 -16.12
N PRO A 67 7.57 9.88 -17.06
CA PRO A 67 8.74 9.02 -16.91
C PRO A 67 9.52 9.41 -15.66
N VAL A 68 9.61 8.49 -14.71
CA VAL A 68 10.35 8.67 -13.45
C VAL A 68 11.57 7.75 -13.41
N ASN A 69 12.51 8.08 -12.52
CA ASN A 69 13.77 7.34 -12.35
C ASN A 69 13.76 6.39 -11.13
N PHE A 70 12.60 6.18 -10.49
CA PHE A 70 12.42 5.26 -9.38
C PHE A 70 11.44 4.15 -9.76
N ASP A 71 11.49 3.06 -9.01
CA ASP A 71 10.64 1.90 -9.23
C ASP A 71 9.23 2.12 -8.67
N ILE A 72 8.26 2.34 -9.56
CA ILE A 72 6.84 2.55 -9.23
C ILE A 72 6.24 1.32 -8.51
N ILE A 73 6.66 0.11 -8.88
CA ILE A 73 6.16 -1.12 -8.26
C ILE A 73 6.64 -1.21 -6.81
N ALA A 74 7.91 -0.89 -6.58
CA ALA A 74 8.46 -0.82 -5.23
C ALA A 74 7.72 0.23 -4.38
N THR A 75 7.39 1.40 -4.96
CA THR A 75 6.59 2.43 -4.28
C THR A 75 5.20 1.92 -3.90
N TYR A 76 4.50 1.19 -4.79
CA TYR A 76 3.22 0.56 -4.46
C TYR A 76 3.35 -0.42 -3.29
N ASN A 77 4.36 -1.29 -3.33
CA ASN A 77 4.59 -2.25 -2.25
C ASN A 77 4.88 -1.57 -0.91
N ASN A 78 5.72 -0.54 -0.91
CA ASN A 78 6.04 0.21 0.30
C ASN A 78 4.80 0.95 0.83
N LEU A 79 4.05 1.65 -0.03
CA LEU A 79 2.82 2.33 0.37
C LEU A 79 1.78 1.35 0.95
N GLY A 80 1.65 0.17 0.35
CA GLY A 80 0.78 -0.88 0.87
C GLY A 80 1.23 -1.38 2.24
N LEU A 81 2.53 -1.64 2.39
CA LEU A 81 3.09 -2.20 3.62
C LEU A 81 3.00 -1.21 4.80
N VAL A 82 3.26 0.08 4.60
CA VAL A 82 3.12 1.08 5.68
C VAL A 82 1.66 1.22 6.12
N ASN A 83 0.70 1.18 5.19
CA ASN A 83 -0.73 1.16 5.52
C ASN A 83 -1.10 -0.09 6.31
N PHE A 84 -0.63 -1.27 5.87
CA PHE A 84 -0.83 -2.53 6.58
C PHE A 84 -0.26 -2.48 8.01
N GLN A 85 0.97 -1.99 8.17
CA GLN A 85 1.61 -1.86 9.48
C GLN A 85 0.86 -0.88 10.37
N LEU A 86 0.44 0.27 9.85
CA LEU A 86 -0.34 1.26 10.59
C LEU A 86 -1.67 0.68 11.08
N ALA A 87 -2.33 -0.16 10.28
CA ALA A 87 -3.58 -0.83 10.66
C ALA A 87 -3.42 -1.96 11.68
N THR A 88 -2.29 -2.68 11.65
CA THR A 88 -2.13 -3.97 12.35
C THR A 88 -1.18 -3.93 13.53
N HIS A 89 -0.39 -2.87 13.71
CA HIS A 89 0.55 -2.76 14.81
C HIS A 89 -0.20 -2.73 16.16
N PRO A 90 0.05 -3.67 17.10
CA PRO A 90 -0.77 -3.84 18.30
C PRO A 90 -0.87 -2.60 19.20
N GLN A 91 0.20 -1.80 19.23
CA GLN A 91 0.30 -0.62 20.09
C GLN A 91 -0.29 0.65 19.47
N PHE A 92 -0.75 0.60 18.22
CA PHE A 92 -1.42 1.74 17.60
C PHE A 92 -2.92 1.71 17.94
N SER A 93 -3.37 2.73 18.67
CA SER A 93 -4.77 2.88 19.05
C SER A 93 -5.58 3.50 17.92
N LEU A 94 -5.86 2.73 16.87
CA LEU A 94 -6.76 3.12 15.79
C LEU A 94 -8.17 2.57 16.00
N SER A 95 -9.18 3.34 15.59
CA SER A 95 -10.55 2.86 15.52
C SER A 95 -10.66 1.71 14.51
N LYS A 96 -11.62 0.80 14.69
CA LYS A 96 -11.89 -0.28 13.73
C LYS A 96 -12.12 0.27 12.31
N GLY A 97 -12.85 1.37 12.18
CA GLY A 97 -13.08 2.03 10.89
C GLY A 97 -11.77 2.48 10.24
N SER A 98 -10.91 3.17 10.99
CA SER A 98 -9.60 3.62 10.52
C SER A 98 -8.69 2.46 10.10
N LYS A 99 -8.68 1.36 10.87
CA LYS A 99 -7.94 0.15 10.50
C LYS A 99 -8.42 -0.42 9.17
N LEU A 100 -9.74 -0.53 8.97
CA LEU A 100 -10.31 -1.04 7.72
C LEU A 100 -9.99 -0.13 6.54
N THR A 101 -9.99 1.20 6.72
CA THR A 101 -9.56 2.15 5.69
C THR A 101 -8.10 1.92 5.27
N HIS A 102 -7.19 1.80 6.24
CA HIS A 102 -5.78 1.50 5.93
C HIS A 102 -5.59 0.12 5.32
N LEU A 103 -6.33 -0.90 5.76
CA LEU A 103 -6.28 -2.22 5.13
C LEU A 103 -6.81 -2.18 3.68
N GLU A 104 -7.83 -1.37 3.38
CA GLU A 104 -8.32 -1.21 2.01
C GLU A 104 -7.30 -0.50 1.13
N ALA A 105 -6.64 0.54 1.64
CA ALA A 105 -5.55 1.21 0.96
C ALA A 105 -4.37 0.25 0.70
N ALA A 106 -3.99 -0.56 1.70
CA ALA A 106 -2.94 -1.58 1.56
C ALA A 106 -3.29 -2.62 0.49
N LEU A 107 -4.53 -3.12 0.54
CA LEU A 107 -5.05 -4.10 -0.42
C LEU A 107 -4.97 -3.58 -1.86
N HIS A 108 -5.41 -2.33 -2.07
CA HIS A 108 -5.35 -1.69 -3.37
C HIS A 108 -3.91 -1.62 -3.89
N GLN A 109 -2.95 -1.14 -3.08
CA GLN A 109 -1.57 -1.00 -3.55
C GLN A 109 -0.89 -2.35 -3.83
N HIS A 110 -1.11 -3.36 -2.97
CA HIS A 110 -0.54 -4.68 -3.21
C HIS A 110 -1.10 -5.35 -4.45
N VAL A 111 -2.36 -5.09 -4.80
CA VAL A 111 -2.92 -5.50 -6.11
C VAL A 111 -2.18 -4.81 -7.25
N GLN A 112 -1.96 -3.49 -7.20
CA GLN A 112 -1.20 -2.78 -8.25
C GLN A 112 0.21 -3.35 -8.41
N ALA A 113 0.89 -3.63 -7.30
CA ALA A 113 2.22 -4.24 -7.30
C ALA A 113 2.22 -5.67 -7.89
N CYS A 114 1.28 -6.53 -7.51
CA CYS A 114 1.13 -7.86 -8.11
C CYS A 114 0.90 -7.79 -9.63
N MET A 115 0.03 -6.87 -10.07
CA MET A 115 -0.27 -6.70 -11.49
C MET A 115 0.92 -6.16 -12.28
N GLY A 116 1.77 -5.32 -11.68
CA GLY A 116 2.98 -4.80 -12.30
C GLY A 116 4.16 -5.78 -12.35
N THR A 117 4.12 -6.88 -11.60
CA THR A 117 5.25 -7.80 -11.39
C THR A 117 5.09 -9.14 -12.06
N VAL A 118 4.08 -9.33 -12.93
CA VAL A 118 3.76 -10.63 -13.53
C VAL A 118 4.97 -11.28 -14.24
N GLU A 119 5.87 -10.47 -14.80
CA GLU A 119 7.08 -10.94 -15.50
C GLU A 119 8.32 -11.08 -14.57
N GLN A 120 8.18 -10.76 -13.28
CA GLN A 120 9.25 -10.78 -12.26
C GLN A 120 8.87 -11.71 -11.09
N PRO A 121 9.19 -13.01 -11.18
CA PRO A 121 8.65 -14.02 -10.26
C PRO A 121 8.94 -13.75 -8.77
N GLU A 122 10.14 -13.27 -8.43
CA GLU A 122 10.52 -12.99 -7.05
C GLU A 122 9.71 -11.82 -6.46
N THR A 123 9.66 -10.68 -7.17
CA THR A 123 8.90 -9.49 -6.77
C THR A 123 7.39 -9.77 -6.71
N TYR A 124 6.89 -10.58 -7.64
CA TYR A 124 5.50 -11.03 -7.65
C TYR A 124 5.15 -11.82 -6.38
N GLN A 125 5.99 -12.79 -6.01
CA GLN A 125 5.74 -13.59 -4.80
C GLN A 125 5.78 -12.76 -3.52
N ILE A 126 6.67 -11.75 -3.43
CA ILE A 126 6.67 -10.80 -2.30
C ILE A 126 5.35 -10.03 -2.23
N SER A 127 4.93 -9.45 -3.35
CA SER A 127 3.69 -8.65 -3.44
C SER A 127 2.46 -9.50 -3.11
N LEU A 128 2.42 -10.73 -3.61
CA LEU A 128 1.35 -11.70 -3.36
C LEU A 128 1.26 -12.09 -1.88
N ASN A 129 2.40 -12.28 -1.22
CA ASN A 129 2.43 -12.57 0.22
C ASN A 129 1.84 -11.39 1.02
N TYR A 130 2.20 -10.15 0.70
CA TYR A 130 1.60 -8.98 1.34
C TYR A 130 0.08 -8.88 1.10
N LEU A 131 -0.36 -9.17 -0.11
CA LEU A 131 -1.78 -9.23 -0.47
C LEU A 131 -2.53 -10.26 0.41
N ILE A 132 -2.00 -11.48 0.55
CA ILE A 132 -2.57 -12.53 1.40
C ILE A 132 -2.60 -12.12 2.87
N HIS A 133 -1.52 -11.52 3.38
CA HIS A 133 -1.47 -11.02 4.76
C HIS A 133 -2.52 -9.95 5.02
N THR A 134 -2.74 -9.06 4.05
CA THR A 134 -3.76 -8.01 4.13
C THR A 134 -5.17 -8.60 4.17
N ILE A 135 -5.48 -9.59 3.33
CA ILE A 135 -6.77 -10.30 3.35
C ILE A 135 -6.99 -10.99 4.70
N ARG A 136 -5.96 -11.63 5.26
CA ARG A 136 -6.02 -12.23 6.60
C ARG A 136 -6.24 -11.18 7.70
N ALA A 137 -5.65 -9.99 7.58
CA ALA A 137 -5.88 -8.90 8.52
C ALA A 137 -7.32 -8.38 8.45
N PHE A 138 -7.91 -8.26 7.26
CA PHE A 138 -9.35 -7.99 7.11
C PHE A 138 -10.22 -9.01 7.84
N SER A 139 -9.86 -10.29 7.72
CA SER A 139 -10.56 -11.38 8.43
C SER A 139 -10.44 -11.25 9.95
N ARG A 140 -9.28 -10.85 10.48
CA ARG A 140 -9.09 -10.62 11.92
C ARG A 140 -9.90 -9.42 12.44
N GLU A 141 -9.96 -8.33 11.68
CA GLU A 141 -10.63 -7.09 12.11
C GLU A 141 -12.16 -7.12 11.91
N ASN A 142 -12.66 -7.86 10.90
CA ASN A 142 -14.08 -7.88 10.56
C ASN A 142 -14.67 -9.27 10.22
N GLY A 143 -14.00 -10.34 10.65
CA GLY A 143 -14.46 -11.72 10.46
C GLY A 143 -14.60 -12.12 8.99
N PRO A 144 -15.45 -13.12 8.70
CA PRO A 144 -15.71 -13.58 7.33
C PRO A 144 -16.16 -12.47 6.38
N ALA A 145 -16.94 -11.49 6.87
CA ALA A 145 -17.38 -10.35 6.08
C ALA A 145 -16.20 -9.48 5.60
N GLY A 146 -15.18 -9.28 6.45
CA GLY A 146 -13.95 -8.59 6.08
C GLY A 146 -13.18 -9.33 4.98
N GLN A 147 -13.03 -10.65 5.11
CA GLN A 147 -12.37 -11.48 4.10
C GLN A 147 -13.12 -11.45 2.76
N SER A 148 -14.44 -11.62 2.76
CA SER A 148 -15.26 -11.52 1.55
C SER A 148 -15.17 -10.15 0.89
N PHE A 149 -15.16 -9.07 1.69
CA PHE A 149 -14.96 -7.72 1.19
C PHE A 149 -13.60 -7.60 0.50
N ALA A 150 -12.51 -8.03 1.13
CA ALA A 150 -11.17 -7.96 0.55
C ALA A 150 -11.08 -8.77 -0.76
N LEU A 151 -11.60 -10.00 -0.77
CA LEU A 151 -11.62 -10.83 -1.97
C LEU A 151 -12.42 -10.20 -3.12
N SER A 152 -13.51 -9.49 -2.83
CA SER A 152 -14.31 -8.80 -3.86
C SER A 152 -13.57 -7.67 -4.58
N LYS A 153 -12.47 -7.17 -4.01
CA LYS A 153 -11.64 -6.11 -4.57
C LYS A 153 -10.43 -6.64 -5.34
N VAL A 154 -10.17 -7.94 -5.29
CA VAL A 154 -9.01 -8.57 -5.95
C VAL A 154 -9.38 -8.96 -7.38
N PRO A 155 -8.52 -8.67 -8.39
CA PRO A 155 -8.73 -9.10 -9.76
C PRO A 155 -8.86 -10.61 -9.88
N GLY A 156 -9.81 -11.07 -10.72
CA GLY A 156 -10.15 -12.49 -10.87
C GLY A 156 -8.96 -13.40 -11.21
N GLN A 157 -7.96 -12.89 -11.93
CA GLN A 157 -6.76 -13.65 -12.30
C GLN A 157 -5.85 -14.01 -11.11
N LEU A 158 -5.90 -13.25 -10.01
CA LEU A 158 -5.10 -13.53 -8.80
C LEU A 158 -5.85 -14.47 -7.83
N LEU A 159 -7.17 -14.59 -7.96
CA LEU A 159 -8.01 -15.33 -7.02
C LEU A 159 -7.62 -16.81 -6.87
N PRO A 160 -7.35 -17.58 -7.95
CA PRO A 160 -6.97 -18.98 -7.79
C PRO A 160 -5.76 -19.11 -6.88
N GLU A 161 -4.66 -18.41 -7.13
CA GLU A 161 -3.44 -18.53 -6.34
C GLU A 161 -3.64 -18.09 -4.87
N ILE A 162 -4.39 -17.00 -4.65
CA ILE A 162 -4.70 -16.50 -3.31
C ILE A 162 -5.54 -17.49 -2.52
N LEU A 163 -6.59 -18.05 -3.12
CA LEU A 163 -7.50 -18.97 -2.43
C LEU A 163 -6.81 -20.27 -2.00
N HIS A 164 -5.80 -20.75 -2.74
CA HIS A 164 -5.00 -21.91 -2.33
C HIS A 164 -4.12 -21.64 -1.10
N ARG A 165 -3.86 -20.36 -0.78
CA ARG A 165 -2.93 -19.95 0.29
C ARG A 165 -3.59 -19.29 1.49
N LEU A 166 -4.91 -19.05 1.46
CA LEU A 166 -5.66 -18.40 2.55
C LEU A 166 -5.98 -19.37 3.67
#